data_AF-A0A381WBW0-F1
#
_entry.id   AF-A0A381WBW0-F1
#
_cell.length_a   1.000
_cell.length_b   1.000
_cell.length_c   1.000
_cell.angle_alpha   90.00
_cell.angle_beta   90.00
_cell.angle_gamma   90.00
#
_symmetry.space_group_name_H-M   'P 1'
#
loop_
_entity.id
_entity.type
_entity.pdbx_description
1 polymer ?
#
loop_
_entity_poly.entity_id
_entity_poly.type
_entity_poly.pdbx_seq_one_letter_code
_entity_poly.pdbx_strand_id
1 'polypeptide(L)' 'MKKIAILGPIHNDGWEFLQKLQYDVIEITDITKENLIKELSDVDGIILRTATLSADV' A
#
# COMPACT_ATOMS: atom_id res chain seq x y z
N MET A 1 1.95 7.69 13.51
CA MET A 1 1.91 8.15 12.10
C MET A 1 1.05 7.15 11.35
N LYS A 2 0.21 7.56 10.40
CA LYS A 2 -0.62 6.58 9.68
C LYS A 2 0.20 5.92 8.57
N LYS A 3 0.09 4.60 8.45
CA LYS A 3 0.82 3.81 7.46
C LYS A 3 -0.09 3.45 6.30
N ILE A 4 0.38 3.65 5.08
CA ILE A 4 -0.37 3.44 3.85
C ILE A 4 0.40 2.45 2.97
N ALA A 5 -0.26 1.35 2.61
CA ALA A 5 0.25 0.41 1.62
C ALA A 5 -0.17 0.81 0.21
N ILE A 6 0.76 0.75 -0.74
CA ILE A 6 0.51 0.96 -2.16
C ILE A 6 0.74 -0.35 -2.89
N LEU A 7 -0.31 -0.84 -3.55
CA LEU A 7 -0.27 -2.08 -4.30
C LEU A 7 -0.02 -1.80 -5.78
N GLY A 8 1.25 -1.96 -6.16
CA GLY A 8 1.76 -1.68 -7.50
C GLY A 8 2.32 -0.27 -7.67
N PRO A 9 2.90 0.03 -8.85
CA PRO A 9 3.61 1.28 -9.08
C PRO A 9 2.68 2.48 -9.06
N ILE A 10 2.96 3.43 -8.17
CA ILE A 10 2.36 4.76 -8.16
C ILE A 10 3.28 5.76 -8.85
N HIS A 11 2.71 6.82 -9.41
CA HIS A 11 3.50 7.92 -9.96
C HIS A 11 4.26 8.65 -8.83
N ASN A 12 5.48 9.12 -9.11
CA ASN A 12 6.34 9.80 -8.12
C ASN A 12 5.63 10.98 -7.44
N ASP A 13 4.85 11.77 -8.18
CA ASP A 13 4.04 12.87 -7.63
C ASP A 13 3.11 12.42 -6.48
N GLY A 14 2.55 11.21 -6.60
CA GLY A 14 1.72 10.62 -5.55
C GLY A 14 2.54 10.24 -4.31
N TRP A 15 3.76 9.74 -4.52
CA TRP A 15 4.71 9.45 -3.44
C TRP A 15 5.10 10.71 -2.68
N GLU A 16 5.51 11.76 -3.40
CA GLU A 16 5.91 13.04 -2.82
C GLU A 16 4.76 13.71 -2.06
N PHE A 17 3.52 13.59 -2.57
CA PHE A 17 2.34 14.11 -1.89
C PHE A 17 2.11 13.42 -0.55
N LEU A 18 2.19 12.09 -0.49
CA LEU A 18 2.00 11.33 0.74
C LEU A 18 3.12 11.57 1.76
N GLN A 19 4.36 11.70 1.31
CA GLN A 19 5.49 12.09 2.17
C GLN A 19 5.30 13.49 2.77
N LYS A 20 4.82 14.46 1.99
CA LYS A 20 4.51 15.82 2.48
C LYS A 20 3.44 15.82 3.56
N LEU A 21 2.50 14.87 3.50
CA LEU A 21 1.46 14.67 4.51
C LEU A 21 1.94 13.87 5.74
N GLN A 22 3.23 13.51 5.79
CA GLN A 22 3.84 12.74 6.88
C GLN A 22 3.21 11.36 7.08
N TYR A 23 2.71 10.77 5.99
CA TYR A 23 2.30 9.37 5.98
C TYR A 23 3.52 8.47 5.78
N ASP A 24 3.48 7.31 6.44
CA ASP A 24 4.45 6.26 6.23
C ASP A 24 3.96 5.39 5.08
N VAL A 25 4.67 5.40 3.96
CA VAL A 25 4.20 4.81 2.70
C VAL A 25 5.08 3.64 2.34
N ILE A 26 4.46 2.47 2.15
CA ILE A 26 5.15 1.26 1.69
C ILE A 26 4.63 0.89 0.30
N GLU A 27 5.55 0.58 -0.61
CA GLU A 27 5.21 0.00 -1.91
C GLU A 27 5.31 -1.52 -1.80
N ILE A 28 4.21 -2.22 -2.05
CA ILE A 28 4.13 -3.67 -2.09
C ILE A 28 4.10 -4.10 -3.56
N THR A 29 5.21 -4.63 -4.03
CA THR A 29 5.32 -5.21 -5.38
C THR A 29 4.90 -6.67 -5.42
N ASP A 30 5.05 -7.39 -4.30
CA ASP A 30 4.63 -8.79 -4.17
C ASP A 30 3.16 -8.86 -3.74
N ILE A 31 2.30 -9.09 -4.73
CA ILE A 31 0.85 -9.19 -4.56
C ILE A 31 0.36 -10.62 -4.28
N THR A 32 1.25 -11.53 -3.87
CA THR A 32 0.83 -12.85 -3.40
C THR A 32 0.00 -12.74 -2.14
N LYS A 33 -1.03 -13.58 -2.01
CA LYS A 33 -1.99 -13.54 -0.90
C LYS A 33 -1.31 -13.55 0.48
N GLU A 34 -0.31 -14.41 0.66
CA GLU A 34 0.41 -14.56 1.93
C GLU A 34 1.18 -13.29 2.30
N ASN A 35 1.84 -12.66 1.32
CA ASN A 35 2.57 -11.42 1.53
C ASN A 35 1.62 -10.25 1.81
N LEU A 36 0.50 -10.17 1.08
CA LEU A 36 -0.53 -9.16 1.29
C LEU A 36 -1.10 -9.22 2.71
N ILE A 37 -1.50 -10.41 3.18
CA ILE A 37 -2.04 -10.56 4.54
C ILE A 37 -1.03 -10.07 5.59
N LYS A 38 0.25 -10.37 5.40
CA LYS A 38 1.31 -9.95 6.31
C LYS A 38 1.54 -8.44 6.30
N GLU A 39 1.74 -7.85 5.13
CA GLU A 39 2.09 -6.44 4.99
C GLU A 39 0.90 -5.52 5.26
N LEU A 40 -0.32 -5.94 4.90
CA LEU A 40 -1.55 -5.18 5.12
C LEU A 40 -2.07 -5.29 6.56
N SER A 41 -1.59 -6.25 7.36
CA SER A 41 -1.98 -6.39 8.77
C SER A 41 -1.53 -5.21 9.65
N ASP A 42 -0.55 -4.42 9.20
CA ASP A 42 0.07 -3.32 9.96
C ASP A 42 -0.13 -1.95 9.28
N VAL A 43 -1.11 -1.80 8.38
CA VAL A 43 -1.38 -0.52 7.70
C VAL A 43 -2.77 0.03 8.02
N ASP A 44 -2.87 1.35 8.08
CA ASP A 44 -4.14 2.07 8.31
C ASP A 44 -4.94 2.29 7.02
N GLY A 45 -4.28 2.17 5.86
CA GLY A 45 -4.90 2.45 4.56
C GLY A 45 -4.20 1.74 3.42
N ILE A 46 -4.95 1.51 2.35
CA ILE A 46 -4.48 0.79 1.17
C ILE A 46 -4.84 1.59 -0.09
N ILE A 47 -3.87 1.77 -0.97
CA ILE A 47 -4.03 2.34 -2.30
C ILE A 47 -3.92 1.21 -3.33
N LEU A 48 -5.02 0.94 -4.01
CA LEU A 48 -5.14 -0.10 -5.05
C LEU A 48 -5.23 0.53 -6.43
N ARG A 49 -4.35 0.10 -7.35
CA ARG A 49 -4.49 0.40 -8.80
C ARG A 49 -4.94 -0.82 -9.58
N THR A 50 -4.11 -1.86 -9.61
CA THR A 50 -4.24 -3.02 -10.51
C THR A 50 -4.28 -4.36 -9.80
N ALA A 51 -4.00 -4.41 -8.50
CA ALA A 51 -4.14 -5.64 -7.73
C ALA A 51 -5.63 -5.91 -7.46
N THR A 52 -6.01 -7.19 -7.43
CA THR A 52 -7.34 -7.60 -6.96
C THR A 52 -7.24 -7.94 -5.49
N LEU A 53 -7.93 -7.19 -4.63
CA LEU A 53 -8.06 -7.53 -3.21
C LEU A 53 -9.29 -8.43 -3.03
N SER A 54 -9.07 -9.66 -2.62
CA SER A 54 -10.15 -10.61 -2.28
C SER A 54 -10.52 -10.46 -0.81
N ALA A 55 -11.74 -10.84 -0.42
CA ALA A 55 -12.21 -10.75 0.98
C ALA A 55 -11.38 -11.58 1.99
N ASP A 56 -10.56 -12.50 1.50
CA ASP A 56 -9.63 -13.30 2.30
C ASP A 56 -8.29 -12.62 2.59
N VAL A 57 -8.10 -11.38 2.13
CA VAL A 57 -6.92 -10.52 2.34
C VAL A 57 -7.37 -9.31 3.15
#